data_AF-A0A7Y3BP85-F1
#
_entry.id   AF-A0A7Y3BP85-F1
#
_cell.length_a   1.000
_cell.length_b   1.000
_cell.length_c   1.000
_cell.angle_alpha   90.00
_cell.angle_beta   90.00
_cell.angle_gamma   90.00
#
_symmetry.space_group_name_H-M   'P 1'
#
loop_
_entity.id
_entity.type
_entity.pdbx_description
1 polymer ?
#
loop_
_entity_poly.entity_id
_entity_poly.type
_entity_poly.pdbx_seq_one_letter_code
_entity_poly.pdbx_strand_id
1 'polypeptide(L)'
;MTLGNFTPRETVGELDRYIIGQHKAKRAVAIALRNRWRRQQVASDLRDEIAPRNIIMIGPTGVGKTEIARRLAKLARAPFVKVEASKFTEVGYVGRDVESMIRDLVENAIQICEKEALESVQTRAQDAAEERLAKMVLAARRPPAQATQPEQAPQTHQFGPLSFQISPQQAAQPQPFYSESEVNDI
;
A
#
# COMPACT_ATOMS: atom_id res chain seq x y z
N MET A 1 -12.26 11.08 -7.27
CA MET A 1 -13.72 10.95 -7.04
C MET A 1 -13.95 10.87 -5.54
N THR A 2 -14.59 11.87 -4.94
CA THR A 2 -14.87 11.95 -3.50
C THR A 2 -15.68 10.73 -3.02
N LEU A 3 -15.12 9.93 -2.11
CA LEU A 3 -15.82 8.86 -1.42
C LEU A 3 -17.09 9.42 -0.77
N GLY A 4 -18.25 8.88 -1.11
CA GLY A 4 -19.40 8.89 -0.20
C GLY A 4 -20.47 9.94 -0.42
N ASN A 5 -20.51 10.66 -1.54
CA ASN A 5 -21.62 11.59 -1.81
C ASN A 5 -22.72 11.02 -2.72
N PHE A 6 -22.99 9.72 -2.64
CA PHE A 6 -24.13 9.11 -3.33
C PHE A 6 -25.44 9.70 -2.80
N THR A 7 -26.31 10.08 -3.72
CA THR A 7 -27.72 10.33 -3.42
C THR A 7 -28.42 9.02 -3.08
N PRO A 8 -29.55 9.06 -2.36
CA PRO A 8 -30.32 7.85 -2.09
C PRO A 8 -30.75 7.12 -3.37
N ARG A 9 -31.04 7.85 -4.45
CA ARG A 9 -31.42 7.25 -5.74
C ARG A 9 -30.26 6.51 -6.40
N GLU A 10 -29.07 7.11 -6.43
CA GLU A 10 -27.88 6.45 -6.98
C GLU A 10 -27.50 5.21 -6.15
N THR A 11 -27.62 5.29 -4.81
CA THR A 11 -27.36 4.14 -3.93
C THR A 11 -28.32 2.98 -4.24
N VAL A 12 -29.61 3.27 -4.43
CA VAL A 12 -30.59 2.25 -4.81
C VAL A 12 -30.27 1.67 -6.18
N GLY A 13 -29.94 2.51 -7.17
CA GLY A 13 -29.60 2.06 -8.52
C GLY A 13 -28.37 1.16 -8.54
N GLU A 14 -27.35 1.45 -7.74
CA GLU A 14 -26.17 0.58 -7.64
C GLU A 14 -26.50 -0.75 -6.93
N LEU A 15 -27.38 -0.74 -5.92
CA LEU A 15 -27.86 -1.96 -5.28
C LEU A 15 -28.76 -2.80 -6.22
N ASP A 16 -29.49 -2.18 -7.14
CA ASP A 16 -30.34 -2.85 -8.12
C ASP A 16 -29.53 -3.74 -9.08
N ARG A 17 -28.24 -3.44 -9.30
CA ARG A 17 -27.34 -4.24 -10.15
C ARG A 17 -27.01 -5.62 -9.56
N TYR A 18 -27.17 -5.79 -8.25
CA TYR A 18 -26.76 -7.00 -7.53
C TYR A 18 -27.91 -7.70 -6.81
N ILE A 19 -28.93 -6.95 -6.40
CA ILE A 19 -30.06 -7.48 -5.63
C ILE A 19 -31.32 -7.24 -6.47
N ILE A 20 -32.14 -8.28 -6.69
CA ILE A 20 -33.41 -8.14 -7.41
C ILE A 20 -34.53 -7.85 -6.42
N GLY A 21 -35.40 -6.87 -6.72
CA GLY A 21 -36.53 -6.49 -5.86
C GLY A 21 -36.11 -5.80 -4.55
N GLN A 22 -36.80 -6.09 -3.44
CA GLN A 22 -36.49 -5.56 -2.09
C GLN A 22 -36.40 -4.02 -1.98
N HIS A 23 -37.22 -3.29 -2.76
CA HIS A 23 -37.15 -1.83 -2.87
C HIS A 23 -37.23 -1.09 -1.52
N LYS A 24 -38.07 -1.57 -0.58
CA LYS A 24 -38.20 -0.98 0.76
C LYS A 24 -36.88 -1.07 1.54
N ALA A 25 -36.21 -2.22 1.51
CA ALA A 25 -34.95 -2.43 2.20
C ALA A 25 -33.82 -1.58 1.58
N LYS A 26 -33.74 -1.56 0.23
CA LYS A 26 -32.77 -0.72 -0.50
C LYS A 26 -32.92 0.77 -0.17
N ARG A 27 -34.15 1.27 -0.17
CA ARG A 27 -34.44 2.66 0.20
C ARG A 27 -34.05 2.96 1.65
N ALA A 28 -34.35 2.06 2.58
CA ALA A 28 -34.01 2.24 4.00
C ALA A 28 -32.49 2.34 4.20
N VAL A 29 -31.71 1.44 3.60
CA VAL A 29 -30.24 1.48 3.70
C VAL A 29 -29.63 2.70 3.01
N ALA A 30 -30.19 3.12 1.87
CA ALA A 30 -29.75 4.31 1.16
C ALA A 30 -29.97 5.59 1.97
N ILE A 31 -31.10 5.69 2.69
CA ILE A 31 -31.37 6.81 3.59
C ILE A 31 -30.41 6.80 4.77
N ALA A 32 -30.14 5.64 5.38
CA ALA A 32 -29.20 5.54 6.49
C ALA A 32 -27.77 5.97 6.07
N LEU A 33 -27.31 5.52 4.90
CA LEU A 33 -26.02 5.95 4.35
C LEU A 33 -25.99 7.47 4.10
N ARG A 34 -27.04 8.02 3.49
CA ARG A 34 -27.14 9.47 3.24
C ARG A 34 -27.17 10.28 4.54
N ASN A 35 -27.82 9.77 5.59
CA ASN A 35 -27.86 10.44 6.88
C ASN A 35 -26.47 10.48 7.53
N ARG A 36 -25.61 9.48 7.31
CA ARG A 36 -24.21 9.54 7.74
C ARG A 36 -23.44 10.68 7.08
N TRP A 37 -23.62 10.87 5.77
CA TRP A 37 -23.05 12.02 5.07
C TRP A 37 -23.62 13.35 5.59
N ARG A 38 -24.95 13.45 5.77
CA ARG A 38 -25.59 14.67 6.33
C ARG A 38 -25.06 15.01 7.71
N ARG A 39 -24.82 14.02 8.57
CA ARG A 39 -24.22 14.20 9.90
C ARG A 39 -22.81 14.81 9.81
N GLN A 40 -22.04 14.54 8.76
CA GLN A 40 -20.73 15.15 8.55
C GLN A 40 -20.81 16.62 8.08
N GLN A 41 -21.99 17.10 7.67
CA GLN A 41 -22.21 18.47 7.20
C GLN A 41 -22.75 19.40 8.29
N VAL A 42 -23.09 18.88 9.48
CA VAL A 42 -23.53 19.72 10.61
C VAL A 42 -22.33 20.17 11.47
N ALA A 43 -22.53 21.25 12.22
CA ALA A 43 -21.60 21.75 13.22
C ALA A 43 -21.21 20.67 14.25
N SER A 44 -20.03 20.79 14.84
CA SER A 44 -19.47 19.80 15.79
C SER A 44 -20.43 19.47 16.92
N ASP A 45 -21.01 20.49 17.54
CA ASP A 45 -21.78 20.34 18.77
C ASP A 45 -23.06 19.53 18.51
N LEU A 46 -23.72 19.82 17.38
CA LEU A 46 -24.91 19.08 16.94
C LEU A 46 -24.55 17.69 16.38
N ARG A 47 -23.32 17.46 15.94
CA ARG A 47 -22.91 16.18 15.33
C ARG A 47 -22.93 15.05 16.35
N ASP A 48 -22.57 15.32 17.59
CA ASP A 48 -22.48 14.30 18.65
C ASP A 48 -23.86 13.90 19.19
N GLU A 49 -24.83 14.80 19.10
CA GLU A 49 -26.23 14.54 19.46
C GLU A 49 -26.96 13.66 18.43
N ILE A 50 -26.46 13.58 17.19
CA ILE A 50 -27.11 12.80 16.12
C ILE A 50 -26.63 11.34 16.16
N ALA A 51 -27.45 10.48 16.78
CA ALA A 51 -27.22 9.04 16.78
C ALA A 51 -27.37 8.40 15.38
N PRO A 52 -26.56 7.36 15.05
CA PRO A 52 -26.74 6.58 13.83
C PRO A 52 -28.11 5.89 13.76
N ARG A 53 -28.70 5.83 12.56
CA ARG A 53 -29.95 5.09 12.34
C ARG A 53 -29.66 3.62 12.02
N ASN A 54 -29.69 2.77 13.04
CA ASN A 54 -29.57 1.33 12.91
C ASN A 54 -30.78 0.74 12.18
N ILE A 55 -30.58 -0.38 11.46
CA ILE A 55 -31.60 -1.00 10.60
C ILE A 55 -31.83 -2.43 11.07
N ILE A 56 -33.09 -2.81 11.25
CA ILE A 56 -33.52 -4.19 11.44
C ILE A 56 -34.19 -4.66 10.15
N MET A 57 -33.65 -5.73 9.54
CA MET A 57 -34.23 -6.34 8.35
C MET A 57 -35.00 -7.60 8.72
N ILE A 58 -36.31 -7.60 8.47
CA ILE A 58 -37.20 -8.73 8.77
C ILE A 58 -37.61 -9.41 7.46
N GLY A 59 -37.51 -10.74 7.40
CA GLY A 59 -37.93 -11.54 6.25
C GLY A 59 -37.33 -12.95 6.26
N PRO A 60 -37.79 -13.85 5.37
CA PRO A 60 -37.31 -15.23 5.32
C PRO A 60 -35.84 -15.32 4.90
N THR A 61 -35.21 -16.49 5.08
CA THR A 61 -33.84 -16.74 4.62
C THR A 61 -33.77 -16.66 3.08
N GLY A 62 -32.57 -16.41 2.53
CA GLY A 62 -32.36 -16.39 1.07
C GLY A 62 -32.82 -15.14 0.30
N VAL A 63 -33.62 -14.24 0.89
CA VAL A 63 -34.15 -13.04 0.17
C VAL A 63 -33.16 -11.90 -0.04
N GLY A 64 -31.89 -12.07 0.33
CA GLY A 64 -30.84 -11.07 0.09
C GLY A 64 -30.59 -10.05 1.22
N LYS A 65 -31.10 -10.27 2.45
CA LYS A 65 -30.86 -9.36 3.60
C LYS A 65 -29.36 -9.09 3.84
N THR A 66 -28.56 -10.16 3.93
CA THR A 66 -27.11 -10.08 4.13
C THR A 66 -26.40 -9.48 2.92
N GLU A 67 -26.89 -9.75 1.70
CA GLU A 67 -26.28 -9.24 0.47
C GLU A 67 -26.48 -7.73 0.32
N ILE A 68 -27.65 -7.20 0.71
CA ILE A 68 -27.89 -5.75 0.78
C ILE A 68 -26.85 -5.08 1.68
N ALA A 69 -26.62 -5.60 2.89
CA ALA A 69 -25.65 -5.03 3.82
C ALA A 69 -24.21 -5.14 3.29
N ARG A 70 -23.83 -6.30 2.74
CA ARG A 70 -22.51 -6.54 2.15
C ARG A 70 -22.24 -5.59 0.97
N ARG A 71 -23.20 -5.43 0.06
CA ARG A 71 -23.08 -4.55 -1.12
C ARG A 71 -23.03 -3.09 -0.73
N LEU A 72 -23.85 -2.68 0.23
CA LEU A 72 -23.82 -1.32 0.77
C LEU A 72 -22.44 -0.99 1.35
N ALA A 73 -21.84 -1.90 2.12
CA ALA A 73 -20.50 -1.67 2.67
C ALA A 73 -19.43 -1.56 1.59
N LYS A 74 -19.46 -2.43 0.56
CA LYS A 74 -18.58 -2.34 -0.60
C LYS A 74 -18.73 -1.00 -1.34
N LEU A 75 -19.97 -0.56 -1.58
CA LEU A 75 -20.27 0.71 -2.24
C LEU A 75 -19.74 1.90 -1.43
N ALA A 76 -19.89 1.86 -0.11
CA ALA A 76 -19.42 2.90 0.79
C ALA A 76 -17.93 2.80 1.11
N ARG A 77 -17.21 1.80 0.58
CA ARG A 77 -15.84 1.42 0.99
C ARG A 77 -15.67 1.38 2.50
N ALA A 78 -16.66 0.80 3.18
CA ALA A 78 -16.69 0.70 4.62
C ALA A 78 -16.27 -0.71 5.08
N PRO A 79 -15.58 -0.83 6.23
CA PRO A 79 -15.32 -2.13 6.84
C PRO A 79 -16.64 -2.83 7.19
N PHE A 80 -16.66 -4.16 7.04
CA PHE A 80 -17.88 -4.96 7.19
C PHE A 80 -17.56 -6.31 7.83
N VAL A 81 -18.36 -6.67 8.85
CA VAL A 81 -18.29 -7.96 9.51
C VAL A 81 -19.67 -8.61 9.55
N LYS A 82 -19.75 -9.91 9.22
CA LYS A 82 -20.97 -10.71 9.39
C LYS A 82 -20.80 -11.57 10.64
N VAL A 83 -21.70 -11.38 11.60
CA VAL A 83 -21.68 -12.10 12.87
C VAL A 83 -23.03 -12.80 13.10
N GLU A 84 -23.01 -13.97 13.75
CA GLU A 84 -24.21 -14.72 14.14
C GLU A 84 -24.43 -14.56 15.64
N ALA A 85 -25.62 -14.08 16.03
CA ALA A 85 -25.91 -13.72 17.42
C ALA A 85 -25.87 -14.92 18.38
N SER A 86 -26.24 -16.12 17.90
CA SER A 86 -26.22 -17.35 18.71
C SER A 86 -24.82 -17.71 19.22
N LYS A 87 -23.75 -17.25 18.54
CA LYS A 87 -22.36 -17.49 18.95
C LYS A 87 -21.98 -16.84 20.29
N PHE A 88 -22.79 -15.90 20.77
CA PHE A 88 -22.57 -15.16 22.03
C PHE A 88 -23.52 -15.61 23.14
N THR A 89 -24.46 -16.51 22.82
CA THR A 89 -25.45 -17.05 23.78
C THR A 89 -25.27 -18.54 24.05
N GLU A 90 -24.39 -19.23 23.32
CA GLU A 90 -24.14 -20.66 23.48
C GLU A 90 -23.44 -20.93 24.82
N VAL A 91 -24.12 -21.68 25.69
CA VAL A 91 -23.79 -21.87 27.11
C VAL A 91 -22.54 -22.75 27.24
N GLY A 92 -21.40 -22.16 27.56
CA GLY A 92 -20.17 -22.90 27.81
C GLY A 92 -18.97 -21.99 28.05
N TYR A 93 -18.61 -21.84 29.32
CA TYR A 93 -17.33 -21.39 29.92
C TYR A 93 -16.31 -20.80 28.93
N VAL A 94 -16.23 -19.46 28.88
CA VAL A 94 -15.41 -18.63 27.97
C VAL A 94 -15.95 -18.60 26.52
N GLY A 95 -17.19 -18.12 26.35
CA GLY A 95 -17.73 -17.78 25.03
C GLY A 95 -16.89 -16.72 24.31
N ARG A 96 -17.09 -16.58 22.99
CA ARG A 96 -16.52 -15.45 22.24
C ARG A 96 -17.04 -14.15 22.85
N ASP A 97 -16.10 -13.27 23.20
CA ASP A 97 -16.37 -11.95 23.73
C ASP A 97 -17.05 -11.05 22.68
N VAL A 98 -18.10 -10.33 23.07
CA VAL A 98 -18.85 -9.38 22.22
C VAL A 98 -17.91 -8.33 21.62
N GLU A 99 -16.85 -7.94 22.33
CA GLU A 99 -15.85 -7.01 21.81
C GLU A 99 -15.07 -7.58 20.61
N SER A 100 -15.05 -8.91 20.43
CA SER A 100 -14.44 -9.53 19.26
C SER A 100 -15.08 -9.05 17.96
N MET A 101 -16.38 -8.69 17.96
CA MET A 101 -17.04 -8.13 16.77
C MET A 101 -16.42 -6.81 16.34
N ILE A 102 -16.04 -5.98 17.31
CA ILE A 102 -15.40 -4.69 17.06
C ILE A 102 -13.95 -4.92 16.63
N ARG A 103 -13.23 -5.85 17.27
CA ARG A 103 -11.87 -6.23 16.87
C ARG A 103 -11.83 -6.72 15.42
N ASP A 104 -12.73 -7.60 15.03
CA ASP A 104 -12.85 -8.09 13.64
C ASP A 104 -13.17 -6.95 12.66
N LEU A 105 -14.02 -5.99 13.05
CA LEU A 105 -14.35 -4.84 12.22
C LEU A 105 -13.14 -3.90 12.02
N VAL A 106 -12.37 -3.65 13.07
CA VAL A 106 -11.15 -2.83 13.04
C VAL A 106 -10.08 -3.50 12.18
N GLU A 107 -9.87 -4.80 12.33
CA GLU A 107 -8.93 -5.57 11.50
C GLU A 107 -9.25 -5.43 10.01
N ASN A 108 -10.53 -5.58 9.64
CA ASN A 108 -10.97 -5.36 8.26
C ASN A 108 -10.74 -3.91 7.79
N ALA A 109 -10.84 -2.92 8.68
CA ALA A 109 -10.58 -1.53 8.35
C ALA A 109 -9.08 -1.28 8.09
N ILE A 110 -8.20 -1.87 8.92
CA ILE A 110 -6.74 -1.81 8.73
C ILE A 110 -6.36 -2.36 7.37
N GLN A 111 -6.88 -3.54 7.01
CA GLN A 111 -6.62 -4.16 5.71
C GLN A 111 -7.06 -3.28 4.52
N ILE A 112 -8.18 -2.57 4.64
CA ILE A 112 -8.63 -1.61 3.61
C ILE A 112 -7.62 -0.46 3.50
N CYS A 113 -7.23 0.14 4.62
CA CYS A 113 -6.28 1.25 4.64
C CYS A 113 -4.89 0.86 4.14
N GLU A 114 -4.37 -0.30 4.56
CA GLU A 114 -3.08 -0.83 4.09
C GLU A 114 -3.07 -1.04 2.59
N LYS A 115 -4.14 -1.64 2.06
CA LYS A 115 -4.29 -1.83 0.62
C LYS A 115 -4.32 -0.50 -0.14
N GLU A 116 -5.11 0.47 0.32
CA GLU A 116 -5.16 1.79 -0.31
C GLU A 116 -3.81 2.52 -0.24
N ALA A 117 -3.09 2.41 0.88
CA ALA A 117 -1.76 2.98 1.04
C ALA A 117 -0.74 2.32 0.09
N LEU A 118 -0.77 0.99 -0.02
CA LEU A 118 0.12 0.23 -0.91
C LEU A 118 -0.14 0.56 -2.38
N GLU A 119 -1.41 0.63 -2.80
CA GLU A 119 -1.80 1.05 -4.14
C GLU A 119 -1.31 2.47 -4.46
N SER A 120 -1.32 3.39 -3.49
CA SER A 120 -0.89 4.79 -3.71
C SER A 120 0.61 4.95 -3.99
N VAL A 121 1.45 4.02 -3.50
CA VAL A 121 2.91 4.08 -3.67
C VAL A 121 3.41 3.14 -4.76
N GLN A 122 2.55 2.30 -5.32
CA GLN A 122 2.94 1.21 -6.22
C GLN A 122 3.75 1.68 -7.42
N THR A 123 3.30 2.73 -8.11
CA THR A 123 3.99 3.28 -9.29
C THR A 123 5.39 3.78 -8.92
N ARG A 124 5.49 4.64 -7.90
CA ARG A 124 6.78 5.17 -7.45
C ARG A 124 7.73 4.08 -6.96
N ALA A 125 7.19 3.07 -6.27
CA ALA A 125 7.96 1.93 -5.78
C ALA A 125 8.48 1.08 -6.95
N GLN A 126 7.68 0.90 -7.99
CA GLN A 126 8.09 0.22 -9.22
C GLN A 126 9.22 0.96 -9.92
N ASP A 127 9.07 2.27 -10.18
CA ASP A 127 10.10 3.07 -10.84
C ASP A 127 11.44 3.03 -10.06
N ALA A 128 11.37 3.14 -8.73
CA ALA A 128 12.55 3.06 -7.88
C ALA A 128 13.18 1.66 -7.86
N ALA A 129 12.37 0.60 -7.95
CA ALA A 129 12.86 -0.77 -8.04
C ALA A 129 13.54 -1.03 -9.39
N GLU A 130 12.97 -0.54 -10.49
CA GLU A 130 13.55 -0.63 -11.84
C GLU A 130 14.91 0.08 -11.91
N GLU A 131 15.00 1.31 -11.41
CA GLU A 131 16.25 2.07 -11.34
C GLU A 131 17.32 1.35 -10.49
N ARG A 132 16.91 0.77 -9.36
CA ARG A 132 17.82 0.01 -8.49
C ARG A 132 18.31 -1.27 -9.17
N LEU A 133 17.43 -1.97 -9.89
CA LEU A 133 17.78 -3.17 -10.63
C LEU A 133 18.74 -2.85 -11.78
N ALA A 134 18.49 -1.77 -12.53
CA ALA A 134 19.36 -1.31 -13.62
C ALA A 134 20.79 -1.04 -13.12
N LYS A 135 20.92 -0.34 -11.99
CA LYS A 135 22.22 -0.10 -11.34
C LYS A 135 22.96 -1.38 -10.97
N MET A 136 22.25 -2.37 -10.42
CA MET A 136 22.84 -3.66 -10.06
C MET A 136 23.32 -4.43 -11.30
N VAL A 137 22.54 -4.43 -12.38
CA VAL A 137 22.91 -5.07 -13.65
C VAL A 137 24.16 -4.42 -14.26
N LEU A 138 24.23 -3.09 -14.27
CA LEU A 138 25.39 -2.36 -14.76
C LEU A 138 26.64 -2.62 -13.92
N ALA A 139 26.51 -2.64 -12.58
CA ALA A 139 27.61 -2.94 -11.69
C ALA A 139 28.15 -4.37 -11.88
N ALA A 140 27.26 -5.36 -12.08
CA ALA A 140 27.65 -6.75 -12.33
C ALA A 140 28.34 -6.97 -13.68
N ARG A 141 28.08 -6.10 -14.67
CA ARG A 141 28.72 -6.16 -16.00
C ARG A 141 30.08 -5.45 -16.06
N ARG A 142 30.44 -4.66 -15.04
CA ARG A 142 31.73 -3.96 -15.03
C ARG A 142 32.84 -4.98 -14.73
N PRO A 143 33.86 -5.15 -15.59
CA PRO A 143 35.00 -5.99 -15.26
C PRO A 143 35.63 -5.48 -13.95
N PRO A 144 36.18 -6.36 -13.10
CA PRO A 144 36.80 -5.93 -11.86
C PRO A 144 37.82 -4.85 -12.18
N ALA A 145 37.65 -3.68 -11.57
CA ALA A 145 38.61 -2.59 -11.71
C ALA A 145 39.98 -3.16 -11.39
N GLN A 146 40.89 -3.10 -12.36
CA GLN A 146 42.29 -3.47 -12.13
C GLN A 146 42.74 -2.71 -10.90
N ALA A 147 43.06 -3.44 -9.84
CA ALA A 147 43.57 -2.86 -8.60
C ALA A 147 44.76 -1.98 -8.98
N THR A 148 44.59 -0.66 -8.87
CA THR A 148 45.70 0.28 -8.98
C THR A 148 46.62 -0.09 -7.84
N GLN A 149 47.74 -0.76 -8.16
CA GLN A 149 48.73 -1.13 -7.17
C GLN A 149 49.16 0.17 -6.49
N PRO A 150 49.23 0.23 -5.14
CA PRO A 150 49.74 1.40 -4.47
C PRO A 150 51.16 1.67 -5.01
N GLU A 151 51.34 2.85 -5.58
CA GLU A 151 52.61 3.33 -6.10
C GLU A 151 53.66 3.16 -5.01
N GLN A 152 54.61 2.25 -5.24
CA GLN A 152 55.60 1.87 -4.24
C GLN A 152 56.45 3.10 -3.91
N ALA A 153 56.37 3.56 -2.66
CA ALA A 153 57.20 4.65 -2.18
C ALA A 153 58.70 4.31 -2.38
N PRO A 154 59.53 5.28 -2.82
CA PRO A 154 60.93 5.02 -3.13
C PRO A 154 61.67 4.50 -1.89
N GLN A 155 62.20 3.28 -2.00
CA GLN A 155 62.94 2.64 -0.93
C GLN A 155 64.35 3.23 -0.88
N THR A 156 64.72 3.77 0.29
CA THR A 156 66.08 4.27 0.53
C THR A 156 66.86 3.16 1.23
N HIS A 157 67.89 2.63 0.58
CA HIS A 157 68.76 1.62 1.18
C HIS A 157 70.05 2.28 1.69
N GLN A 158 70.38 2.02 2.95
CA GLN A 158 71.58 2.54 3.62
C GLN A 158 72.59 1.41 3.80
N PHE A 159 73.76 1.53 3.16
CA PHE A 159 74.88 0.59 3.30
C PHE A 159 76.09 1.35 3.84
N GLY A 160 76.37 1.18 5.14
CA GLY A 160 77.46 1.91 5.80
C GLY A 160 77.26 3.45 5.71
N PRO A 161 78.33 4.25 5.58
CA PRO A 161 78.21 5.72 5.57
C PRO A 161 77.60 6.31 4.29
N LEU A 162 77.12 5.48 3.34
CA LEU A 162 76.56 5.94 2.07
C LEU A 162 75.08 5.55 1.93
N SER A 163 74.25 6.53 1.54
CA SER A 163 72.82 6.37 1.25
C SER A 163 72.58 6.39 -0.26
N PHE A 164 71.85 5.40 -0.78
CA PHE A 164 71.40 5.36 -2.17
C PHE A 164 69.87 5.42 -2.24
N GLN A 165 69.34 6.35 -3.03
CA GLN A 165 67.93 6.41 -3.40
C GLN A 165 67.75 5.74 -4.77
N ILE A 166 67.00 4.64 -4.80
CA ILE A 166 66.60 4.00 -6.06
C ILE A 166 65.18 4.48 -6.35
N SER A 167 65.05 5.35 -7.36
CA SER A 167 63.73 5.68 -7.91
C SER A 167 63.29 4.54 -8.81
N PRO A 168 62.04 4.05 -8.70
CA PRO A 168 61.55 3.05 -9.64
C PRO A 168 61.59 3.65 -11.05
N GLN A 169 62.29 2.99 -11.98
CA GLN A 169 62.20 3.33 -13.39
C GLN A 169 60.73 3.24 -13.78
N GLN A 170 60.17 4.35 -14.26
CA GLN A 170 58.86 4.35 -14.89
C GLN A 170 58.88 3.30 -16.00
N ALA A 171 58.16 2.19 -15.78
CA ALA A 171 57.80 1.32 -16.89
C ALA A 171 57.02 2.20 -17.87
N ALA A 172 57.58 2.41 -19.05
CA ALA A 172 56.95 3.19 -20.11
C ALA A 172 55.51 2.68 -20.27
N GLN A 173 54.54 3.57 -20.06
CA GLN A 173 53.14 3.24 -20.31
C GLN A 173 53.04 2.79 -21.78
N PRO A 174 52.44 1.63 -22.08
CA PRO A 174 52.17 1.28 -23.47
C PRO A 174 51.24 2.35 -24.03
N GLN A 175 51.68 3.02 -25.10
CA GLN A 175 50.84 4.01 -25.75
C GLN A 175 49.55 3.35 -26.22
N PRO A 176 48.37 3.94 -25.96
CA PRO A 176 47.13 3.42 -26.52
C PRO A 176 47.21 3.45 -28.05
N PHE A 177 46.84 2.34 -28.67
CA PHE A 177 46.89 2.16 -30.13
C PHE A 177 45.81 2.98 -30.87
N TYR A 178 44.89 3.62 -30.16
CA TYR A 178 43.83 4.46 -30.75
C TYR A 178 43.77 5.83 -30.09
N SER A 179 43.70 6.89 -30.90
CA SER A 179 43.46 8.26 -30.48
C SER A 179 41.96 8.52 -30.29
N GLU A 180 41.58 9.18 -29.19
CA GLU A 180 40.19 9.52 -28.83
C GLU A 180 39.44 10.41 -29.85
N SER A 181 40.09 10.82 -30.94
CA SER A 181 39.46 11.58 -32.03
C SER A 181 38.53 10.75 -32.94
N GLU A 182 38.53 9.42 -32.83
CA GLU A 182 37.71 8.54 -33.71
C GLU A 182 36.37 8.09 -33.10
N VAL A 183 36.07 8.45 -31.84
CA VAL A 183 34.87 7.95 -31.13
C VAL A 183 33.69 8.94 -31.19
N ASN A 184 33.83 10.08 -31.85
CA ASN A 184 32.80 11.12 -31.86
C ASN A 184 32.03 11.29 -33.18
N ASP A 185 32.15 10.34 -34.11
CA ASP A 185 31.29 10.23 -35.28
C ASP A 185 30.65 8.84 -35.33
N ILE A 186 29.50 8.67 -34.64
CA ILE A 186 28.31 7.85 -34.97
C ILE A 186 27.17 8.25 -34.02
#